data_AF-A0AAX3WW39-F1
#
_entry.id   AF-A0AAX3WW39-F1
#
_cell.length_a   1.000
_cell.length_b   1.000
_cell.length_c   1.000
_cell.angle_alpha   90.00
_cell.angle_beta   90.00
_cell.angle_gamma   90.00
#
_symmetry.space_group_name_H-M   'P 1'
#
loop_
_entity.id
_entity.type
_entity.pdbx_description
1 polymer ?
#
loop_
_entity_poly.entity_id
_entity_poly.type
_entity_poly.pdbx_seq_one_letter_code
_entity_poly.pdbx_strand_id
1 'polypeptide(L)' 'MEFKDYLMQEYNISESSAKDYVGRFNGIINRGLYNGEDKMTNTLKKAIEKEFPNSKNHYFLTLERYIKYKKRIN' A
#
# COMPACT_ATOMS: atom_id res chain seq x y z
N MET A 1 7.56 -6.38 -13.40
CA MET A 1 6.11 -6.10 -13.25
C MET A 1 6.00 -4.95 -12.28
N GLU A 2 5.30 -3.86 -12.61
CA GLU A 2 5.14 -2.75 -11.68
C GLU A 2 4.02 -3.02 -10.66
N PHE A 3 4.00 -2.28 -9.54
CA PHE A 3 2.95 -2.42 -8.53
C PHE A 3 1.54 -2.17 -9.10
N LYS A 4 1.40 -1.20 -10.01
CA LYS A 4 0.14 -0.92 -10.72
C LYS A 4 -0.34 -2.13 -11.51
N ASP A 5 0.55 -2.73 -12.31
CA ASP A 5 0.21 -3.87 -13.16
C ASP A 5 -0.13 -5.10 -12.32
N TYR A 6 0.64 -5.34 -11.25
CA TYR A 6 0.33 -6.39 -10.27
C TYR A 6 -1.07 -6.20 -9.70
N LEU A 7 -1.45 -4.98 -9.32
CA LEU A 7 -2.77 -4.73 -8.77
C LEU A 7 -3.88 -5.07 -9.76
N MET A 8 -3.71 -4.66 -11.02
CA MET A 8 -4.67 -4.93 -12.09
C MET A 8 -4.80 -6.44 -12.36
N GLN A 9 -3.68 -7.17 -12.40
CA GLN A 9 -3.69 -8.61 -12.68
C GLN A 9 -4.19 -9.45 -11.50
N GLU A 10 -3.67 -9.20 -10.29
CA GLU A 10 -3.95 -10.03 -9.11
C GLU A 10 -5.34 -9.78 -8.53
N TYR A 11 -5.79 -8.52 -8.55
CA TYR A 11 -7.06 -8.13 -7.94
C TYR A 11 -8.15 -7.82 -8.98
N ASN A 12 -7.87 -7.99 -10.27
CA ASN A 12 -8.78 -7.72 -11.38
C ASN A 12 -9.45 -6.33 -11.27
N ILE A 13 -8.66 -5.30 -10.91
CA ILE A 13 -9.14 -3.93 -10.77
C ILE A 13 -8.78 -3.08 -11.99
N SER A 14 -9.57 -2.03 -12.22
CA SER A 14 -9.32 -1.07 -13.30
C SER A 14 -8.01 -0.30 -13.09
N GLU A 15 -7.48 0.26 -14.17
CA GLU A 15 -6.27 1.10 -14.10
C GLU A 15 -6.47 2.31 -13.17
N SER A 16 -7.65 2.95 -13.20
CA SER A 16 -7.95 4.09 -12.32
C SER A 16 -7.88 3.68 -10.85
N SER A 17 -8.49 2.55 -10.49
CA SER A 17 -8.40 2.04 -9.11
C SER A 17 -6.95 1.67 -8.74
N ALA A 18 -6.18 1.07 -9.66
CA ALA A 18 -4.78 0.77 -9.42
C ALA A 18 -3.93 2.04 -9.21
N LYS A 19 -4.20 3.11 -9.98
CA LYS A 19 -3.56 4.43 -9.79
C LYS A 19 -3.86 5.02 -8.42
N ASP A 20 -5.07 4.87 -7.89
CA ASP A 20 -5.40 5.31 -6.53
C ASP A 20 -4.58 4.58 -5.46
N TYR A 21 -4.37 3.27 -5.62
CA TYR A 21 -3.50 2.50 -4.73
C TYR A 21 -2.04 2.99 -4.80
N VAL A 22 -1.51 3.23 -6.00
CA VAL A 22 -0.17 3.79 -6.19
C VAL A 22 -0.05 5.18 -5.55
N GLY A 23 -1.06 6.04 -5.74
CA GLY A 23 -1.11 7.37 -5.12
C GLY A 23 -1.09 7.31 -3.59
N ARG A 24 -1.90 6.42 -2.99
CA ARG A 24 -1.88 6.20 -1.53
C ARG A 24 -0.52 5.69 -1.06
N PHE A 25 0.06 4.73 -1.78
CA PHE A 25 1.39 4.20 -1.44
C PHE A 25 2.46 5.30 -1.48
N ASN A 26 2.50 6.11 -2.54
CA ASN A 26 3.39 7.26 -2.62
C ASN A 26 3.16 8.24 -1.46
N GLY A 27 1.90 8.45 -1.06
CA GLY A 27 1.56 9.25 0.12
C GLY A 27 2.14 8.72 1.43
N ILE A 28 2.26 7.40 1.58
CA ILE A 28 2.91 6.73 2.72
C ILE A 28 4.43 6.95 2.68
N ILE A 29 5.05 6.73 1.51
CA ILE A 29 6.50 6.84 1.32
C ILE A 29 6.98 8.28 1.53
N ASN A 30 6.27 9.26 0.95
CA ASN A 30 6.63 10.67 1.06
C ASN A 30 6.58 11.19 2.51
N ARG A 31 5.90 10.48 3.41
CA ARG A 31 5.81 10.78 4.84
C ARG A 31 6.77 9.95 5.69
N GLY A 32 7.58 9.09 5.08
CA GLY A 32 8.55 8.24 5.78
C GLY A 32 7.89 7.17 6.67
N LEU A 33 6.64 6.78 6.37
CA LEU A 33 5.89 5.86 7.24
C LEU A 33 6.25 4.39 7.02
N TYR A 34 6.78 4.03 5.84
CA TYR A 34 7.10 2.66 5.47
C TYR A 34 8.60 2.49 5.22
N ASN A 35 9.22 1.53 5.88
CA ASN A 35 10.67 1.27 5.85
C ASN A 35 11.03 -0.06 5.18
N GLY A 36 10.12 -0.62 4.38
CA GLY A 36 10.35 -1.89 3.69
C GLY A 36 9.96 -3.13 4.49
N GLU A 37 9.09 -2.99 5.50
CA GLU A 37 8.61 -4.08 6.34
C GLU A 37 7.99 -5.22 5.51
N ASP A 38 8.30 -6.47 5.87
CA ASP A 38 7.78 -7.67 5.18
C ASP A 38 6.38 -8.09 5.65
N LYS A 39 5.83 -7.40 6.66
CA LYS A 39 4.48 -7.61 7.18
C LYS A 39 3.96 -6.33 7.81
N MET A 40 2.65 -6.21 7.85
CA MET A 40 1.98 -5.11 8.54
C MET A 40 2.21 -5.24 10.05
N THR A 41 2.99 -4.33 10.65
CA THR A 41 3.28 -4.31 12.10
C THR A 41 2.30 -3.41 12.85
N ASN A 42 2.16 -3.59 14.16
CA ASN A 42 1.32 -2.71 14.98
C ASN A 42 1.84 -1.25 15.00
N THR A 43 3.15 -1.05 14.95
CA THR A 43 3.76 0.28 14.87
C THR A 43 3.38 0.97 13.57
N LEU A 44 3.48 0.26 12.44
CA LEU A 44 3.10 0.78 11.14
C LEU A 44 1.60 1.08 11.07
N LYS A 45 0.76 0.19 11.60
CA LYS A 45 -0.68 0.45 11.72
C LYS A 45 -0.94 1.75 12.47
N LYS A 46 -0.39 1.90 13.69
CA LYS A 46 -0.57 3.12 14.50
C LYS A 46 -0.09 4.38 13.79
N ALA A 47 1.02 4.30 13.06
CA ALA A 47 1.52 5.44 12.29
C ALA A 47 0.54 5.86 11.19
N ILE A 48 0.00 4.90 10.43
CA ILE A 48 -1.03 5.15 9.42
C ILE A 48 -2.34 5.67 10.02
N GLU A 49 -2.78 5.15 11.18
CA GLU A 49 -3.98 5.64 11.87
C GLU A 49 -3.83 7.09 12.32
N LYS A 50 -2.65 7.46 12.81
CA LYS A 50 -2.34 8.82 13.25
C LYS A 50 -2.33 9.80 12.07
N GLU A 51 -1.74 9.39 10.94
CA GLU A 51 -1.60 10.25 9.76
C GLU A 51 -2.89 10.36 8.93
N PHE A 52 -3.62 9.25 8.78
CA PHE A 52 -4.78 9.14 7.90
C PHE A 52 -6.03 8.67 8.66
N PRO A 53 -6.48 9.34 9.72
CA PRO A 53 -7.53 8.84 10.62
C PRO A 53 -8.84 8.51 9.89
N ASN A 54 -9.24 9.34 8.92
CA ASN A 54 -10.49 9.21 8.18
C ASN A 54 -10.43 8.21 7.01
N SER A 55 -9.23 7.73 6.64
CA SER A 55 -9.04 6.86 5.48
C SER A 55 -8.09 5.70 5.74
N LYS A 56 -7.76 5.43 7.01
CA LYS A 56 -6.78 4.42 7.45
C LYS A 56 -6.98 3.05 6.81
N ASN A 57 -8.22 2.61 6.63
CA ASN A 57 -8.54 1.31 6.03
C ASN A 57 -8.04 1.21 4.58
N HIS A 58 -8.15 2.29 3.80
CA HIS A 58 -7.63 2.32 2.43
C HIS A 58 -6.10 2.28 2.40
N TYR A 59 -5.45 2.98 3.33
CA TYR A 59 -4.00 2.98 3.46
C TYR A 59 -3.46 1.63 3.97
N PHE A 60 -4.15 0.99 4.91
CA PHE A 60 -3.84 -0.38 5.36
C PHE A 60 -3.90 -1.36 4.20
N LEU A 61 -5.01 -1.39 3.47
CA LEU A 61 -5.19 -2.29 2.35
C LEU A 61 -4.15 -2.05 1.25
N THR A 62 -3.83 -0.79 0.97
CA THR A 62 -2.79 -0.43 0.00
C THR A 62 -1.45 -1.03 0.40
N LEU A 63 -1.07 -0.88 1.66
CA LEU A 63 0.24 -1.32 2.13
C LEU A 63 0.32 -2.84 2.30
N GLU A 64 -0.77 -3.50 2.70
CA GLU A 64 -0.85 -4.97 2.67
C GLU A 64 -0.65 -5.53 1.26
N ARG A 65 -1.30 -4.92 0.25
CA ARG A 65 -1.13 -5.32 -1.15
C ARG A 65 0.28 -5.05 -1.66
N TYR A 66 0.90 -3.93 -1.25
CA TYR A 66 2.29 -3.63 -1.60
C TYR A 66 3.27 -4.63 -0.99
N ILE A 67 3.08 -5.02 0.27
CA ILE A 67 3.91 -6.04 0.92
C ILE A 67 3.79 -7.39 0.19
N LYS A 68 2.58 -7.78 -0.22
CA LYS A 68 2.36 -8.99 -1.04
C LYS A 68 3.06 -8.90 -2.39
N TYR A 69 2.96 -7.75 -3.06
CA TYR A 69 3.68 -7.48 -4.30
C TYR A 69 5.19 -7.64 -4.13
N LYS A 70 5.79 -7.02 -3.09
CA LYS A 70 7.23 -7.11 -2.78
C LYS A 70 7.67 -8.57 -2.63
N LYS A 71 6.87 -9.42 -1.96
CA LYS A 71 7.15 -10.85 -1.80
C LYS A 71 7.03 -11.67 -3.10
N ARG A 72 6.31 -11.17 -4.09
CA ARG A 72 6.14 -11.83 -5.39
C ARG A 72 7.28 -11.50 -6.36
N ILE A 73 7.90 -10.33 -6.20
CA ILE A 73 8.99 -9.86 -7.06
C ILE A 73 10.39 -10.11 -6.50
N ASN A 74 10.50 -10.42 -5.19
CA ASN A 74 11.71 -10.90 -4.53
C ASN A 74 11.73 -12.43 -4.55
#